data_AF-A0A2N5TQS0-F1
#
_entry.id   AF-A0A2N5TQS0-F1
#
_cell.length_a   1.000
_cell.length_b   1.000
_cell.length_c   1.000
_cell.angle_alpha   90.00
_cell.angle_beta   90.00
_cell.angle_gamma   90.00
#
_symmetry.space_group_name_H-M   'P 1'
#
loop_
_entity.id
_entity.type
_entity.pdbx_description
1 polymer ?
#
loop_
_entity_poly.entity_id
_entity_poly.type
_entity_poly.pdbx_seq_one_letter_code
_entity_poly.pdbx_strand_id
1 'polypeptide(L)' 'NMTWGNAQGFRKPINTDFIVKDQGSTGRFATERGLTFVEVEKAGHMVPQYQPQAAFQILQFLLGQVESPSASWPPA' A
#
# COMPACT_ATOMS: atom_id res chain seq x y z
N ASN A 1 5.43 -14.24 -14.49
CA ASN A 1 5.58 -12.78 -14.56
C ASN A 1 4.30 -12.19 -15.14
N MET A 2 3.82 -11.06 -14.62
CA MET A 2 2.53 -10.46 -15.00
C MET A 2 2.72 -9.33 -16.02
N THR A 3 1.82 -9.24 -17.00
CA THR A 3 1.76 -8.17 -18.02
C THR A 3 0.40 -7.48 -17.93
N TRP A 4 0.38 -6.16 -17.81
CA TRP A 4 -0.86 -5.37 -17.77
C TRP A 4 -0.65 -3.97 -18.37
N GLY A 5 -1.71 -3.40 -18.95
CA GLY A 5 -1.65 -2.07 -19.57
C GLY A 5 -0.49 -1.95 -20.57
N ASN A 6 -0.29 -2.96 -21.41
CA ASN A 6 0.72 -3.03 -22.47
C ASN A 6 2.19 -3.05 -22.01
N ALA A 7 2.48 -3.33 -20.74
CA ALA A 7 3.85 -3.50 -20.24
C ALA A 7 3.97 -4.66 -19.24
N GLN A 8 5.14 -5.28 -19.20
CA GLN A 8 5.47 -6.35 -18.25
C GLN A 8 6.04 -5.77 -16.95
N GLY A 9 5.51 -6.22 -15.81
CA GLY A 9 5.98 -5.80 -14.50
C GLY A 9 5.78 -4.32 -14.19
N PHE A 10 6.18 -3.91 -12.99
CA PHE A 10 6.32 -2.50 -12.65
C PHE A 10 7.51 -1.90 -13.42
N ARG A 11 7.35 -0.68 -13.92
CA ARG A 11 8.39 0.05 -14.66
C ARG A 11 9.19 0.97 -13.75
N LYS A 12 8.66 1.27 -12.56
CA LYS A 12 9.35 1.98 -11.48
C LYS A 12 9.53 1.06 -10.26
N PRO A 13 10.58 1.25 -9.45
CA PRO A 13 10.74 0.55 -8.18
C PRO A 13 9.54 0.78 -7.26
N ILE A 14 9.20 -0.21 -6.44
CA ILE A 14 8.22 -0.07 -5.36
C ILE A 14 8.93 0.65 -4.20
N ASN A 15 8.90 1.99 -4.22
CA ASN A 15 9.71 2.80 -3.31
C ASN A 15 9.01 3.99 -2.66
N THR A 16 7.68 4.03 -2.71
CA THR A 16 6.90 5.05 -1.97
C THR A 16 6.59 4.52 -0.59
N ASP A 17 6.78 5.33 0.46
CA ASP A 17 6.49 4.90 1.83
C ASP A 17 5.00 4.67 2.06
N PHE A 18 4.67 3.51 2.61
CA PHE A 18 3.33 3.20 3.08
C PHE A 18 3.22 3.62 4.55
N ILE A 19 2.54 4.74 4.79
CA ILE A 19 2.44 5.40 6.08
C ILE A 19 1.09 5.06 6.71
N VAL A 20 1.13 4.60 7.95
CA VAL A 20 -0.06 4.42 8.79
C VAL A 20 -0.05 5.54 9.83
N LYS A 21 -1.20 6.19 10.03
CA LYS A 21 -1.34 7.27 11.01
C LYS A 21 -0.86 6.81 12.38
N ASP A 22 -0.13 7.67 13.09
CA ASP A 22 0.45 7.42 14.41
C ASP A 22 1.49 6.27 14.50
N GLN A 23 1.80 5.60 13.38
CA GLN A 23 2.85 4.57 13.29
C GLN A 23 4.01 4.94 12.35
N GLY A 24 3.79 5.91 11.46
CA GLY A 24 4.78 6.31 10.46
C GLY A 24 4.90 5.31 9.33
N SER A 25 6.09 5.24 8.70
CA SER A 25 6.35 4.30 7.61
C SER A 25 6.28 2.86 8.13
N THR A 26 5.33 2.09 7.58
CA THR A 26 5.03 0.68 7.91
C THR A 26 5.19 -0.21 6.68
N GLY A 27 5.97 0.24 5.70
CA GLY A 27 6.31 -0.50 4.49
C GLY A 27 6.35 0.37 3.25
N ARG A 28 6.06 -0.22 2.09
CA ARG A 28 6.21 0.44 0.79
C ARG A 28 5.02 0.14 -0.10
N PHE A 29 4.73 1.05 -1.02
CA PHE A 29 3.72 0.80 -2.04
C PHE A 29 4.10 1.43 -3.39
N ALA A 30 3.38 1.00 -4.42
CA ALA A 30 3.37 1.64 -5.72
C ALA A 30 2.03 1.41 -6.41
N THR A 31 1.58 2.40 -7.17
CA THR A 31 0.44 2.30 -8.07
C THR A 31 0.90 2.55 -9.50
N GLU A 32 0.63 1.62 -10.41
CA GLU A 32 1.03 1.72 -11.81
C GLU A 32 -0.02 1.10 -12.73
N ARG A 33 -0.51 1.88 -13.71
CA ARG A 33 -1.53 1.46 -14.70
C ARG A 33 -2.74 0.76 -14.06
N GLY A 34 -3.26 1.33 -12.96
CA GLY A 34 -4.45 0.84 -12.26
C GLY A 34 -4.22 -0.33 -11.29
N LEU A 35 -2.98 -0.81 -11.13
CA LEU A 35 -2.63 -1.80 -10.13
C LEU A 35 -1.89 -1.12 -8.97
N THR A 36 -2.36 -1.34 -7.75
CA THR A 36 -1.67 -0.96 -6.51
C THR A 36 -1.08 -2.19 -5.84
N PHE A 37 0.20 -2.14 -5.50
CA PHE A 37 0.89 -3.16 -4.69
C PHE A 37 1.39 -2.52 -3.39
N VAL A 38 1.15 -3.20 -2.27
CA VAL A 38 1.50 -2.73 -0.91
C VAL A 38 2.28 -3.83 -0.20
N GLU A 39 3.49 -3.50 0.24
CA GLU A 39 4.31 -4.30 1.15
C GLU A 39 4.09 -3.79 2.56
N VAL A 40 3.67 -4.68 3.47
CA VAL A 40 3.45 -4.34 4.88
C VAL A 40 4.55 -4.96 5.71
N GLU A 41 5.35 -4.12 6.36
CA GLU A 41 6.44 -4.57 7.21
C GLU A 41 5.91 -5.12 8.55
N LYS A 42 6.68 -6.05 9.13
CA LYS A 42 6.35 -6.74 10.40
C LYS A 42 4.99 -7.48 10.36
N ALA A 43 4.53 -7.87 9.18
CA ALA A 43 3.37 -8.73 8.99
C ALA A 43 3.76 -10.05 8.31
N GLY A 44 3.20 -11.16 8.80
CA GLY A 44 3.28 -12.46 8.13
C GLY A 44 2.09 -12.70 7.18
N HIS A 45 1.80 -13.97 6.89
CA HIS A 45 0.71 -14.40 5.98
C HIS A 45 -0.65 -13.77 6.29
N MET A 46 -0.95 -13.56 7.57
CA MET A 46 -2.21 -12.98 8.04
C MET A 46 -1.99 -11.49 8.38
N VAL A 47 -1.89 -10.62 7.37
CA VAL A 47 -1.63 -9.18 7.59
C VAL A 47 -2.54 -8.57 8.66
N PRO A 48 -3.87 -8.80 8.68
CA PRO A 48 -4.74 -8.23 9.71
C PRO A 48 -4.43 -8.70 11.15
N GLN A 49 -3.82 -9.88 11.31
CA GLN A 49 -3.43 -10.41 12.63
C GLN A 49 -2.23 -9.67 13.23
N TYR A 50 -1.30 -9.23 12.38
CA TYR A 50 -0.02 -8.64 12.82
C TYR A 50 0.01 -7.12 12.67
N GLN A 51 -0.69 -6.60 11.65
CA GLN A 51 -0.76 -5.17 11.31
C GLN A 51 -2.21 -4.76 11.01
N PRO A 52 -3.09 -4.73 12.04
CA PRO A 52 -4.52 -4.50 11.86
C PRO A 52 -4.85 -3.13 11.28
N GLN A 53 -4.14 -2.07 11.69
CA GLN A 53 -4.38 -0.70 11.18
C GLN A 53 -3.99 -0.56 9.70
N ALA A 54 -2.84 -1.12 9.31
CA ALA A 54 -2.42 -1.18 7.91
C ALA A 54 -3.45 -1.91 7.04
N ALA A 55 -3.89 -3.08 7.48
CA ALA A 55 -4.89 -3.88 6.76
C ALA A 55 -6.21 -3.12 6.58
N PHE A 56 -6.66 -2.42 7.63
CA PHE A 56 -7.88 -1.63 7.57
C PHE A 56 -7.74 -0.43 6.62
N GLN A 57 -6.60 0.25 6.60
CA GLN A 57 -6.33 1.35 5.66
C GLN A 57 -6.33 0.88 4.20
N ILE A 58 -5.71 -0.27 3.91
CA ILE A 58 -5.73 -0.90 2.58
C ILE A 58 -7.17 -1.25 2.15
N LEU A 59 -7.99 -1.75 3.08
CA LEU A 59 -9.40 -2.07 2.80
C LEU A 59 -10.21 -0.81 2.48
N GLN A 60 -10.03 0.28 3.22
CA GLN A 60 -10.70 1.55 2.95
C GLN A 60 -10.34 2.09 1.55
N PHE A 61 -9.07 1.97 1.15
CA PHE A 61 -8.62 2.34 -0.19
C PHE A 61 -9.26 1.46 -1.27
N LEU A 62 -9.30 0.14 -1.06
CA LEU A 62 -9.95 -0.79 -1.99
C LEU A 62 -11.45 -0.48 -2.19
N LEU A 63 -12.13 -0.04 -1.14
CA LEU A 63 -13.54 0.35 -1.17
C LEU A 63 -13.77 1.78 -1.70
N GLY A 64 -12.72 2.51 -2.06
CA GLY A 64 -12.82 3.89 -2.56
C GLY A 64 -13.21 4.92 -1.49
N GLN A 65 -13.06 4.58 -0.21
CA GLN A 65 -13.35 5.50 0.91
C GLN A 65 -12.24 6.53 1.13
N VAL A 66 -11.02 6.21 0.68
CA VAL A 66 -9.87 7.10 0.68
C VAL A 66 -9.16 7.05 -0.67
N GLU A 67 -8.53 8.14 -1.09
CA GLU A 67 -7.89 8.26 -2.41
C GLU A 67 -6.52 7.56 -2.50
N SER A 68 -5.87 7.30 -1.36
CA SER A 68 -4.53 6.73 -1.27
C SER A 68 -4.52 5.60 -0.23
N PRO A 69 -3.77 4.51 -0.47
CA PRO A 69 -3.55 3.49 0.55
C PRO A 69 -2.67 4.00 1.69
N SER A 70 -1.88 5.07 1.48
CA SER A 70 -0.95 5.64 2.46
C SER A 70 -1.50 6.95 3.03
N ALA A 71 -1.31 7.19 4.33
CA ALA A 71 -1.67 8.44 4.98
C ALA A 71 -0.73 9.59 4.56
N SER A 72 -1.22 10.83 4.63
CA SER A 72 -0.40 12.01 4.37
C SER A 72 0.59 12.26 5.50
N TRP A 73 1.80 12.71 5.17
CA TRP A 73 2.81 13.16 6.12
C TRP A 73 3.28 14.58 5.79
N PRO A 74 3.32 15.53 6.76
CA PRO A 74 2.83 15.38 8.14
C PRO A 74 1.31 15.16 8.19
N PRO A 75 0.78 14.58 9.28
CA PRO A 75 -0.66 14.48 9.46
C PRO A 75 -1.27 15.89 9.51
N ALA A 76 -2.43 16.07 8.86
CA ALA A 76 -3.24 17.28 8.95
C ALA A 76 -3.86 17.47 10.33
#